data_AF-A0A937W8U1-F1
#
_entry.id   AF-A0A937W8U1-F1
#
_cell.length_a   1.000
_cell.length_b   1.000
_cell.length_c   1.000
_cell.angle_alpha   90.00
_cell.angle_beta   90.00
_cell.angle_gamma   90.00
#
_symmetry.space_group_name_H-M   'P 1'
#
loop_
_entity.id
_entity.type
_entity.pdbx_description
1 polymer ?
#
loop_
_entity_poly.entity_id
_entity_poly.type
_entity_poly.pdbx_seq_one_letter_code
_entity_poly.pdbx_strand_id
1 'polypeptide(L)'
;MNCISRNISYIIILGLLGFVLSIPGCVEALKSTQGSRPKRTLYERPRLETYKRPEVKPKALSEDGLKFESEHYLLTFSEDIKKVPKFESADERISRGLGDLIFMEGQYEFVKKIFGFEAKDKIKVNVYSNLRGSPNDAYTSLSRGMKVVDNKFQAAYEIEVNFGVDAFKARNVQAHELTHAFIQVYALPAWLSEGMAVLVEAEYAGGAQWAKAKRSLEPLGLDENGANIIQNWRGHASTLPDRSIETYAYAYSIVSELRKRYGDDFFKKFFVLLDKDGIHYKAGILSSSVIAYYMSQAAGEDLTPFFQQLKFNVRELKREDILSILAD
;
A
#
# COMPACT_ATOMS: atom_id res chain seq x y z
N MET A 1 0.09 -71.27 -15.51
CA MET A 1 -0.60 -70.77 -14.31
C MET A 1 -0.39 -69.26 -14.23
N ASN A 2 -1.52 -68.53 -14.26
CA ASN A 2 -1.85 -67.18 -13.73
C ASN A 2 -0.87 -66.00 -13.95
N CYS A 3 -1.13 -64.92 -14.71
CA CYS A 3 -2.24 -63.94 -14.83
C CYS A 3 -2.05 -62.66 -13.98
N ILE A 4 -2.55 -61.51 -14.51
CA ILE A 4 -2.80 -60.17 -13.89
C ILE A 4 -1.60 -59.19 -14.01
N SER A 5 -1.56 -58.14 -14.86
CA SER A 5 -2.41 -56.94 -15.10
C SER A 5 -2.37 -55.85 -14.00
N ARG A 6 -2.47 -54.56 -14.43
CA ARG A 6 -2.64 -53.29 -13.66
C ARG A 6 -1.36 -52.62 -13.12
N ASN A 7 -1.23 -51.29 -13.02
CA ASN A 7 -1.90 -50.11 -13.57
C ASN A 7 -1.15 -48.86 -13.04
N ILE A 8 -1.06 -47.82 -13.88
CA ILE A 8 -1.43 -46.41 -13.61
C ILE A 8 -0.73 -45.62 -12.46
N SER A 9 -0.27 -44.42 -12.85
CA SER A 9 -0.28 -43.11 -12.14
C SER A 9 1.01 -42.52 -11.53
N TYR A 10 1.52 -41.51 -12.24
CA TYR A 10 1.77 -40.12 -11.80
C TYR A 10 1.96 -39.84 -10.30
N ILE A 11 3.13 -39.28 -9.94
CA ILE A 11 3.23 -38.09 -9.09
C ILE A 11 4.30 -37.16 -9.67
N ILE A 12 3.86 -36.24 -10.53
CA ILE A 12 4.48 -34.92 -10.73
C ILE A 12 3.56 -33.96 -9.99
N ILE A 13 3.91 -33.48 -8.80
CA ILE A 13 3.26 -32.31 -8.18
C ILE A 13 4.29 -31.49 -7.40
N LEU A 14 4.72 -30.41 -8.07
CA LEU A 14 4.83 -29.03 -7.61
C LEU A 14 5.59 -28.74 -6.30
N GLY A 15 6.87 -28.42 -6.48
CA GLY A 15 7.51 -27.38 -5.68
C GLY A 15 6.82 -26.04 -5.95
N LEU A 16 5.91 -25.64 -5.07
CA LEU A 16 5.40 -24.28 -4.99
C LEU A 16 6.54 -23.37 -4.53
N LEU A 17 7.24 -22.77 -5.49
CA LEU A 17 8.03 -21.57 -5.27
C LEU A 17 7.08 -20.49 -4.77
N GLY A 18 7.10 -20.23 -3.47
CA GLY A 18 6.56 -19.01 -2.90
C GLY A 18 7.37 -17.83 -3.44
N PHE A 19 6.81 -17.12 -4.41
CA PHE A 19 7.37 -15.85 -4.86
C PHE A 19 7.08 -14.81 -3.77
N VAL A 20 8.06 -14.53 -2.92
CA VAL A 20 8.03 -13.38 -2.02
C VAL A 20 8.35 -12.15 -2.85
N LEU A 21 7.32 -11.38 -3.23
CA LEU A 21 7.53 -10.05 -3.79
C LEU A 21 7.86 -9.10 -2.63
N SER A 22 9.13 -9.11 -2.21
CA SER A 22 9.67 -8.11 -1.28
C SER A 22 10.01 -6.85 -2.06
N ILE A 23 9.21 -5.79 -1.90
CA ILE A 23 9.60 -4.44 -2.33
C ILE A 23 10.48 -3.86 -1.21
N PRO A 24 11.77 -3.57 -1.45
CA PRO A 24 12.61 -3.00 -0.42
C PRO A 24 12.25 -1.53 -0.13
N GLY A 25 11.70 -1.33 1.08
CA GLY A 25 12.23 -0.46 2.14
C GLY A 25 12.30 1.04 1.85
N CYS A 26 11.39 1.78 2.49
CA CYS A 26 11.45 3.23 2.66
C CYS A 26 12.68 3.63 3.50
N VAL A 27 13.28 4.78 3.16
CA VAL A 27 14.17 5.64 3.97
C VAL A 27 15.65 5.70 3.55
N GLU A 28 15.89 6.60 2.58
CA GLU A 28 17.14 7.38 2.55
C GLU A 28 16.96 8.89 2.27
N ALA A 29 15.72 9.39 2.08
CA ALA A 29 15.46 10.79 1.70
C ALA A 29 15.39 11.82 2.86
N LEU A 30 15.65 11.43 4.11
CA LEU A 30 15.56 12.32 5.29
C LEU A 30 16.82 13.16 5.58
N LYS A 31 17.89 13.05 4.76
CA LYS A 31 19.19 13.69 5.07
C LYS A 31 19.52 14.99 4.32
N SER A 32 18.74 15.47 3.36
CA SER A 32 19.05 16.73 2.67
C SER A 32 17.89 17.71 2.70
N THR A 33 17.94 18.68 3.63
CA THR A 33 17.56 20.11 3.46
C THR A 33 17.46 20.82 4.81
N GLN A 34 18.59 20.99 5.49
CA GLN A 34 18.80 22.18 6.34
C GLN A 34 19.22 23.32 5.41
N GLY A 35 18.25 24.06 4.87
CA GLY A 35 18.54 25.22 4.00
C GLY A 35 17.31 26.09 3.78
N SER A 36 17.36 27.31 4.31
CA SER A 36 16.57 28.50 3.93
C SER A 36 15.06 28.34 3.67
N ARG A 37 14.26 28.74 4.68
CA ARG A 37 12.79 28.95 4.58
C ARG A 37 12.44 30.10 3.61
N PRO A 38 11.65 29.87 2.55
CA PRO A 38 10.91 30.95 1.89
C PRO A 38 9.61 31.24 2.65
N LYS A 39 9.18 32.51 2.65
CA LYS A 39 7.93 32.99 3.26
C LYS A 39 6.72 32.28 2.62
N ARG A 40 5.91 31.64 3.48
CA ARG A 40 4.67 30.92 3.11
C ARG A 40 3.53 31.89 2.81
N THR A 41 2.89 31.74 1.65
CA THR A 41 1.49 32.06 1.45
C THR A 41 0.63 31.02 2.18
N LEU A 42 -0.36 31.48 2.94
CA LEU A 42 -1.34 30.63 3.63
C LEU A 42 -2.25 29.98 2.58
N TYR A 43 -1.94 28.75 2.21
CA TYR A 43 -2.96 27.86 1.63
C TYR A 43 -3.91 27.47 2.76
N GLU A 44 -5.20 27.76 2.58
CA GLU A 44 -6.26 27.27 3.45
C GLU A 44 -6.18 25.75 3.52
N ARG A 45 -6.02 25.22 4.73
CA ARG A 45 -6.03 23.78 4.96
C ARG A 45 -7.44 23.28 4.65
N PRO A 46 -7.63 22.27 3.79
CA PRO A 46 -8.85 21.46 3.86
C PRO A 46 -8.99 21.01 5.32
N ARG A 47 -10.19 21.14 5.89
CA ARG A 47 -10.48 20.64 7.24
C ARG A 47 -9.97 19.19 7.30
N LEU A 48 -9.01 18.92 8.18
CA LEU A 48 -8.77 17.56 8.65
C LEU A 48 -10.14 17.09 9.15
N GLU A 49 -10.79 16.18 8.43
CA GLU A 49 -11.87 15.41 9.02
C GLU A 49 -11.22 14.71 10.21
N THR A 50 -11.46 15.21 11.41
CA THR A 50 -11.05 14.50 12.61
C THR A 50 -11.96 13.29 12.67
N TYR A 51 -11.51 12.18 12.07
CA TYR A 51 -12.22 10.92 12.11
C TYR A 51 -12.55 10.64 13.56
N LYS A 52 -13.83 10.37 13.85
CA LYS A 52 -14.26 10.00 15.20
C LYS A 52 -13.35 8.88 15.66
N ARG A 53 -12.82 9.01 16.88
CA ARG A 53 -12.00 7.95 17.48
C ARG A 53 -12.77 6.64 17.35
N PRO A 54 -12.17 5.60 16.74
CA PRO A 54 -12.86 4.34 16.54
C PRO A 54 -13.27 3.78 17.91
N GLU A 55 -14.48 3.22 18.01
CA GLU A 55 -15.00 2.57 19.22
C GLU A 55 -14.40 1.16 19.39
N VAL A 56 -13.09 1.06 19.27
CA VAL A 56 -12.33 -0.19 19.36
C VAL A 56 -11.75 -0.38 20.75
N LYS A 57 -11.70 -1.63 21.20
CA LYS A 57 -11.11 -2.04 22.48
C LYS A 57 -9.88 -2.90 22.23
N PRO A 58 -8.74 -2.29 21.84
CA PRO A 58 -7.49 -3.03 21.68
C PRO A 58 -7.07 -3.66 23.02
N LYS A 59 -6.36 -4.78 22.94
CA LYS A 59 -5.93 -5.56 24.10
C LYS A 59 -4.44 -5.87 24.00
N ALA A 60 -3.75 -5.81 25.13
CA ALA A 60 -2.45 -6.44 25.27
C ALA A 60 -2.66 -7.96 25.41
N LEU A 61 -1.90 -8.74 24.65
CA LEU A 61 -1.91 -10.19 24.66
C LEU A 61 -0.79 -10.78 25.53
N SER A 62 0.16 -9.96 25.98
CA SER A 62 1.24 -10.36 26.85
C SER A 62 1.48 -9.33 27.95
N GLU A 63 1.81 -9.79 29.16
CA GLU A 63 2.13 -8.94 30.32
C GLU A 63 3.40 -8.12 30.09
N ASP A 64 4.31 -8.61 29.25
CA ASP A 64 5.53 -7.89 28.90
C ASP A 64 5.31 -6.79 27.84
N GLY A 65 4.09 -6.61 27.33
CA GLY A 65 3.76 -5.56 26.38
C GLY A 65 4.41 -5.72 25.01
N LEU A 66 4.69 -6.96 24.56
CA LEU A 66 5.24 -7.22 23.23
C LEU A 66 4.19 -7.60 22.19
N LYS A 67 2.97 -8.01 22.60
CA LYS A 67 1.93 -8.44 21.67
C LYS A 67 0.61 -7.76 21.98
N PHE A 68 -0.07 -7.30 20.93
CA PHE A 68 -1.33 -6.60 21.03
C PHE A 68 -2.27 -6.98 19.88
N GLU A 69 -3.55 -6.81 20.12
CA GLU A 69 -4.59 -7.14 19.15
C GLU A 69 -5.73 -6.12 19.17
N SER A 70 -6.24 -5.83 17.98
CA SER A 70 -7.49 -5.11 17.76
C SER A 70 -8.37 -5.87 16.77
N GLU A 71 -9.40 -5.25 16.20
CA GLU A 71 -10.31 -5.91 15.27
C GLU A 71 -9.58 -6.32 13.98
N HIS A 72 -8.80 -5.40 13.40
CA HIS A 72 -8.16 -5.59 12.10
C HIS A 72 -6.65 -5.84 12.18
N TYR A 73 -6.02 -5.71 13.36
CA TYR A 73 -4.56 -5.76 13.48
C TYR A 73 -4.06 -6.72 14.57
N LEU A 74 -2.91 -7.33 14.28
CA LEU A 74 -2.04 -7.97 15.27
C LEU A 74 -0.72 -7.19 15.31
N LEU A 75 -0.44 -6.51 16.40
CA LEU A 75 0.79 -5.72 16.58
C LEU A 75 1.78 -6.49 17.45
N THR A 76 2.99 -6.68 16.94
CA THR A 76 4.09 -7.33 17.65
C THR A 76 5.29 -6.39 17.71
N PHE A 77 5.77 -6.13 18.92
CA PHE A 77 7.08 -5.55 19.14
C PHE A 77 8.10 -6.68 19.31
N SER A 78 9.23 -6.57 18.62
CA SER A 78 10.32 -7.52 18.78
C SER A 78 11.03 -7.33 20.14
N GLU A 79 11.70 -8.39 20.60
CA GLU A 79 12.38 -8.41 21.91
C GLU A 79 13.42 -7.29 22.08
N ASP A 80 14.12 -6.94 21.01
CA ASP A 80 15.13 -5.88 21.00
C ASP A 80 14.54 -4.48 21.25
N ILE A 81 13.22 -4.29 21.13
CA ILE A 81 12.59 -3.02 21.49
C ILE A 81 12.75 -2.67 22.97
N LYS A 82 12.92 -3.69 23.84
CA LYS A 82 13.11 -3.50 25.29
C LYS A 82 14.35 -2.66 25.63
N LYS A 83 15.26 -2.47 24.65
CA LYS A 83 16.47 -1.66 24.78
C LYS A 83 16.30 -0.22 24.25
N VAL A 84 15.14 0.09 23.67
CA VAL A 84 14.86 1.41 23.08
C VAL A 84 14.27 2.33 24.16
N PRO A 85 14.76 3.58 24.28
CA PRO A 85 14.16 4.54 25.21
C PRO A 85 12.67 4.75 25.00
N LYS A 86 11.90 4.79 26.09
CA LYS A 86 10.43 4.81 26.18
C LYS A 86 9.75 3.48 25.80
N PHE A 87 10.53 2.40 25.76
CA PHE A 87 10.05 1.03 25.59
C PHE A 87 10.72 0.09 26.61
N GLU A 88 11.45 0.61 27.61
CA GLU A 88 12.16 -0.21 28.59
C GLU A 88 11.21 -0.96 29.52
N SER A 89 10.14 -0.30 29.98
CA SER A 89 9.15 -0.91 30.88
C SER A 89 7.96 -1.52 30.13
N ALA A 90 7.33 -2.53 30.76
CA ALA A 90 6.12 -3.14 30.21
C ALA A 90 4.98 -2.11 30.07
N ASP A 91 4.80 -1.24 31.07
CA ASP A 91 3.75 -0.22 31.07
C ASP A 91 3.90 0.78 29.92
N GLU A 92 5.13 1.23 29.63
CA GLU A 92 5.38 2.11 28.48
C GLU A 92 5.04 1.42 27.17
N ARG A 93 5.47 0.16 26.99
CA ARG A 93 5.15 -0.62 25.80
C ARG A 93 3.65 -0.84 25.67
N ILE A 94 2.95 -1.15 26.76
CA ILE A 94 1.51 -1.38 26.77
C ILE A 94 0.76 -0.10 26.39
N SER A 95 1.06 1.00 27.07
CA SER A 95 0.46 2.30 26.79
C SER A 95 0.67 2.69 25.32
N ARG A 96 1.88 2.47 24.81
CA ARG A 96 2.24 2.77 23.44
C ARG A 96 1.50 1.88 22.43
N GLY A 97 1.57 0.56 22.58
CA GLY A 97 0.95 -0.41 21.67
C GLY A 97 -0.56 -0.23 21.57
N LEU A 98 -1.25 0.04 22.68
CA LEU A 98 -2.68 0.33 22.69
C LEU A 98 -3.01 1.65 21.97
N GLY A 99 -2.21 2.70 22.21
CA GLY A 99 -2.36 3.98 21.52
C GLY A 99 -2.14 3.86 20.00
N ASP A 100 -1.16 3.05 19.59
CA ASP A 100 -0.87 2.80 18.19
C ASP A 100 -1.97 1.98 17.51
N LEU A 101 -2.56 0.97 18.17
CA LEU A 101 -3.72 0.26 17.64
C LEU A 101 -4.92 1.17 17.41
N ILE A 102 -5.19 2.12 18.31
CA ILE A 102 -6.28 3.09 18.11
C ILE A 102 -6.05 3.93 16.85
N PHE A 103 -4.82 4.36 16.62
CA PHE A 103 -4.46 5.10 15.40
C PHE A 103 -4.64 4.22 14.16
N MET A 104 -4.14 2.98 14.18
CA MET A 104 -4.26 2.07 13.03
C MET A 104 -5.72 1.74 12.70
N GLU A 105 -6.57 1.52 13.71
CA GLU A 105 -8.01 1.32 13.49
C GLU A 105 -8.70 2.59 12.93
N GLY A 106 -8.26 3.78 13.33
CA GLY A 106 -8.76 5.02 12.74
C GLY A 106 -8.36 5.17 11.27
N GLN A 107 -7.15 4.73 10.92
CA GLN A 107 -6.70 4.66 9.55
C GLN A 107 -7.47 3.62 8.73
N TYR A 108 -7.76 2.46 9.31
CA TYR A 108 -8.58 1.43 8.67
C TYR A 108 -9.93 2.01 8.24
N GLU A 109 -10.63 2.71 9.15
CA GLU A 109 -11.90 3.37 8.83
C GLU A 109 -11.76 4.43 7.73
N PHE A 110 -10.66 5.19 7.75
CA PHE A 110 -10.34 6.15 6.67
C PHE A 110 -10.21 5.44 5.32
N VAL A 111 -9.37 4.42 5.26
CA VAL A 111 -9.08 3.63 4.05
C VAL A 111 -10.34 2.92 3.55
N LYS A 112 -11.13 2.33 4.44
CA LYS A 112 -12.43 1.72 4.14
C LYS A 112 -13.39 2.72 3.51
N LYS A 113 -13.45 3.95 4.04
CA LYS A 113 -14.30 5.01 3.49
C LYS A 113 -13.90 5.37 2.05
N ILE A 114 -12.62 5.60 1.79
CA ILE A 114 -12.16 6.15 0.49
C ILE A 114 -11.92 5.07 -0.58
N PHE A 115 -11.47 3.89 -0.18
CA PHE A 115 -11.09 2.81 -1.11
C PHE A 115 -12.04 1.62 -1.04
N GLY A 116 -12.91 1.53 -0.03
CA GLY A 116 -13.89 0.45 0.10
C GLY A 116 -13.32 -0.87 0.59
N PHE A 117 -12.07 -0.90 1.09
CA PHE A 117 -11.45 -2.13 1.55
C PHE A 117 -12.04 -2.67 2.84
N GLU A 118 -12.15 -3.99 2.91
CA GLU A 118 -12.48 -4.72 4.11
C GLU A 118 -11.44 -5.83 4.31
N ALA A 119 -10.74 -5.79 5.46
CA ALA A 119 -9.75 -6.80 5.77
C ALA A 119 -10.45 -8.10 6.18
N LYS A 120 -10.18 -9.19 5.44
CA LYS A 120 -10.74 -10.52 5.75
C LYS A 120 -9.99 -11.22 6.87
N ASP A 121 -8.67 -11.01 6.92
CA ASP A 121 -7.77 -11.50 7.94
C ASP A 121 -7.08 -10.30 8.61
N LYS A 122 -6.57 -10.51 9.83
CA LYS A 122 -5.84 -9.46 10.55
C LYS A 122 -4.52 -9.13 9.85
N ILE A 123 -4.24 -7.84 9.70
CA ILE A 123 -2.96 -7.35 9.20
C ILE A 123 -1.93 -7.47 10.32
N LYS A 124 -0.82 -8.15 10.03
CA LYS A 124 0.29 -8.27 10.98
C LYS A 124 1.16 -7.03 10.89
N VAL A 125 1.44 -6.43 12.04
CA VAL A 125 2.31 -5.26 12.14
C VAL A 125 3.46 -5.60 13.08
N ASN A 126 4.68 -5.61 12.56
CA ASN A 126 5.88 -5.96 13.31
C ASN A 126 6.77 -4.74 13.47
N VAL A 127 7.23 -4.47 14.69
CA VAL A 127 8.10 -3.32 14.99
C VAL A 127 9.39 -3.80 15.61
N TYR A 128 10.50 -3.40 14.99
CA TYR A 128 11.86 -3.76 15.36
C TYR A 128 12.60 -2.54 15.90
N SER A 129 13.57 -2.71 16.80
CA SER A 129 14.43 -1.57 17.17
C SER A 129 15.21 -1.09 15.95
N ASN A 130 15.60 -2.02 15.08
CA ASN A 130 16.32 -1.76 13.86
C ASN A 130 15.87 -2.76 12.78
N LEU A 131 15.33 -2.25 11.68
CA LEU A 131 14.86 -3.05 10.55
C LEU A 131 15.85 -2.89 9.39
N ARG A 132 16.41 -4.00 8.90
CA ARG A 132 17.40 -4.03 7.81
C ARG A 132 18.56 -3.04 7.97
N GLY A 133 18.98 -2.77 9.21
CA GLY A 133 20.11 -1.88 9.52
C GLY A 133 19.70 -0.43 9.85
N SER A 134 18.43 -0.04 9.69
CA SER A 134 17.93 1.28 10.06
C SER A 134 16.70 1.25 10.99
N PRO A 135 16.62 2.13 12.03
CA PRO A 135 15.39 2.32 12.81
C PRO A 135 14.31 3.07 12.04
N ASN A 136 14.65 3.64 10.88
CA ASN A 136 13.71 4.37 10.03
C ASN A 136 13.21 3.54 8.85
N ASP A 137 13.67 2.31 8.64
CA ASP A 137 13.17 1.50 7.52
C ASP A 137 11.73 1.05 7.78
N ALA A 138 10.96 0.90 6.71
CA ALA A 138 9.64 0.29 6.74
C ALA A 138 9.29 -0.34 5.38
N TYR A 139 8.58 -1.45 5.41
CA TYR A 139 8.07 -2.08 4.19
C TYR A 139 6.84 -2.94 4.46
N THR A 140 6.04 -3.12 3.41
CA THR A 140 4.93 -4.08 3.39
C THR A 140 5.28 -5.28 2.53
N SER A 141 5.00 -6.48 3.05
CA SER A 141 5.13 -7.74 2.34
C SER A 141 3.80 -8.46 2.23
N LEU A 142 3.55 -9.00 1.05
CA LEU A 142 2.45 -9.89 0.76
C LEU A 142 3.02 -11.29 0.52
N SER A 143 2.59 -12.27 1.31
CA SER A 143 2.88 -13.67 1.06
C SER A 143 1.61 -14.40 0.64
N ARG A 144 1.74 -15.29 -0.34
CA ARG A 144 0.66 -16.14 -0.83
C ARG A 144 0.88 -17.56 -0.30
N GLY A 145 -0.09 -18.04 0.47
CA GLY A 145 -0.13 -19.41 0.99
C GLY A 145 -1.38 -20.15 0.55
N MET A 146 -1.50 -21.38 1.03
CA MET A 146 -2.73 -22.17 0.97
C MET A 146 -3.19 -22.44 2.40
N LYS A 147 -4.46 -22.16 2.70
CA LYS A 147 -5.09 -22.47 3.98
C LYS A 147 -6.14 -23.55 3.75
N VAL A 148 -6.24 -24.50 4.67
CA VAL A 148 -7.33 -25.48 4.67
C VAL A 148 -8.51 -24.89 5.42
N VAL A 149 -9.62 -24.68 4.72
CA VAL A 149 -10.90 -24.24 5.29
C VAL A 149 -11.94 -25.25 4.84
N ASP A 150 -12.64 -25.88 5.79
CA ASP A 150 -13.64 -26.93 5.54
C ASP A 150 -13.14 -28.06 4.63
N ASN A 151 -11.94 -28.59 4.91
CA ASN A 151 -11.27 -29.63 4.13
C ASN A 151 -10.99 -29.26 2.66
N LYS A 152 -11.02 -27.96 2.32
CA LYS A 152 -10.64 -27.45 0.99
C LYS A 152 -9.43 -26.54 1.12
N PHE A 153 -8.47 -26.71 0.23
CA PHE A 153 -7.39 -25.75 0.10
C PHE A 153 -7.92 -24.48 -0.57
N GLN A 154 -7.71 -23.35 0.09
CA GLN A 154 -8.03 -22.02 -0.40
C GLN A 154 -6.76 -21.18 -0.43
N ALA A 155 -6.58 -20.36 -1.48
CA ALA A 155 -5.50 -19.40 -1.50
C ALA A 155 -5.70 -18.41 -0.34
N ALA A 156 -4.66 -18.21 0.46
CA ALA A 156 -4.64 -17.26 1.56
C ALA A 156 -3.55 -16.23 1.30
N TYR A 157 -3.85 -14.98 1.61
CA TYR A 157 -2.90 -13.90 1.58
C TYR A 157 -2.58 -13.50 3.00
N GLU A 158 -1.30 -13.44 3.32
CA GLU A 158 -0.84 -12.93 4.58
C GLU A 158 -0.07 -11.65 4.30
N ILE A 159 -0.60 -10.56 4.85
CA ILE A 159 -0.03 -9.23 4.73
C ILE A 159 0.68 -8.89 6.03
N GLU A 160 1.95 -8.54 5.91
CA GLU A 160 2.77 -8.07 7.03
C GLU A 160 3.33 -6.68 6.72
N VAL A 161 3.19 -5.77 7.67
CA VAL A 161 3.81 -4.45 7.63
C VAL A 161 4.91 -4.42 8.68
N ASN A 162 6.14 -4.19 8.24
CA ASN A 162 7.32 -4.23 9.08
C ASN A 162 7.88 -2.82 9.22
N PHE A 163 8.18 -2.41 10.45
CA PHE A 163 8.72 -1.09 10.77
C PHE A 163 9.98 -1.19 11.63
N GLY A 164 10.96 -0.32 11.38
CA GLY A 164 11.88 0.15 12.40
C GLY A 164 11.15 1.09 13.37
N VAL A 165 11.64 1.16 14.61
CA VAL A 165 10.93 1.84 15.70
C VAL A 165 10.70 3.32 15.45
N ASP A 166 11.60 4.01 14.76
CA ASP A 166 11.45 5.44 14.48
C ASP A 166 10.49 5.70 13.30
N ALA A 167 10.48 4.80 12.31
CA ALA A 167 9.44 4.80 11.27
C ALA A 167 8.04 4.59 11.87
N PHE A 168 7.91 3.62 12.77
CA PHE A 168 6.64 3.33 13.44
C PHE A 168 6.17 4.51 14.31
N LYS A 169 7.10 5.25 14.92
CA LYS A 169 6.76 6.44 15.71
C LYS A 169 6.25 7.60 14.86
N ALA A 170 6.68 7.68 13.61
CA ALA A 170 6.24 8.70 12.67
C ALA A 170 4.86 8.32 12.10
N ARG A 171 3.80 8.92 12.65
CA ARG A 171 2.39 8.64 12.27
C ARG A 171 2.13 8.73 10.76
N ASN A 172 2.83 9.62 10.07
CA ASN A 172 2.72 9.75 8.63
C ASN A 172 3.33 8.54 7.90
N VAL A 173 4.53 8.08 8.30
CA VAL A 173 5.14 6.87 7.73
C VAL A 173 4.29 5.64 8.06
N GLN A 174 3.80 5.54 9.30
CA GLN A 174 2.87 4.48 9.69
C GLN A 174 1.62 4.45 8.79
N ALA A 175 0.99 5.60 8.54
CA ALA A 175 -0.17 5.69 7.67
C ALA A 175 0.14 5.36 6.20
N HIS A 176 1.29 5.80 5.70
CA HIS A 176 1.76 5.50 4.37
C HIS A 176 1.90 3.99 4.15
N GLU A 177 2.69 3.32 4.99
CA GLU A 177 3.00 1.90 4.85
C GLU A 177 1.79 1.00 5.11
N LEU A 178 0.97 1.32 6.11
CA LEU A 178 -0.27 0.57 6.34
C LEU A 178 -1.26 0.71 5.18
N THR A 179 -1.19 1.76 4.36
CA THR A 179 -2.02 1.86 3.16
C THR A 179 -1.64 0.80 2.13
N HIS A 180 -0.34 0.53 1.97
CA HIS A 180 0.15 -0.53 1.09
C HIS A 180 -0.40 -1.90 1.46
N ALA A 181 -0.65 -2.16 2.75
CA ALA A 181 -1.26 -3.40 3.23
C ALA A 181 -2.61 -3.70 2.56
N PHE A 182 -3.39 -2.68 2.20
CA PHE A 182 -4.71 -2.86 1.58
C PHE A 182 -4.66 -2.97 0.06
N ILE A 183 -3.69 -2.31 -0.58
CA ILE A 183 -3.64 -2.18 -2.04
C ILE A 183 -2.66 -3.14 -2.72
N GLN A 184 -1.72 -3.73 -1.97
CA GLN A 184 -0.65 -4.55 -2.56
C GLN A 184 -1.17 -5.80 -3.27
N VAL A 185 -2.33 -6.34 -2.86
CA VAL A 185 -2.98 -7.49 -3.51
C VAL A 185 -3.37 -7.23 -4.96
N TYR A 186 -3.54 -5.96 -5.37
CA TYR A 186 -3.95 -5.59 -6.73
C TYR A 186 -2.78 -5.40 -7.70
N ALA A 187 -1.53 -5.58 -7.25
CA ALA A 187 -0.32 -5.38 -8.07
C ALA A 187 -0.34 -4.07 -8.88
N LEU A 188 -0.75 -2.97 -8.24
CA LEU A 188 -0.84 -1.67 -8.88
C LEU A 188 0.55 -1.17 -9.31
N PRO A 189 0.65 -0.37 -10.39
CA PRO A 189 1.89 0.31 -10.72
C PRO A 189 2.32 1.25 -9.58
N ALA A 190 3.63 1.37 -9.37
CA ALA A 190 4.19 2.09 -8.21
C ALA A 190 3.63 3.51 -8.04
N TRP A 191 3.49 4.26 -9.13
CA TRP A 191 2.93 5.61 -9.08
C TRP A 191 1.53 5.68 -8.48
N LEU A 192 0.70 4.67 -8.73
CA LEU A 192 -0.67 4.62 -8.22
C LEU A 192 -0.66 4.19 -6.76
N SER A 193 0.12 3.15 -6.44
CA SER A 193 0.26 2.64 -5.06
C SER A 193 0.78 3.72 -4.12
N GLU A 194 1.88 4.38 -4.51
CA GLU A 194 2.53 5.42 -3.73
C GLU A 194 1.69 6.70 -3.70
N GLY A 195 1.01 7.06 -4.80
CA GLY A 195 0.09 8.19 -4.82
C GLY A 195 -1.08 8.03 -3.86
N MET A 196 -1.64 6.82 -3.74
CA MET A 196 -2.67 6.48 -2.76
C MET A 196 -2.15 6.48 -1.33
N ALA A 197 -0.95 5.93 -1.09
CA ALA A 197 -0.32 5.97 0.23
C ALA A 197 -0.05 7.42 0.69
N VAL A 198 0.44 8.29 -0.19
CA VAL A 198 0.63 9.72 0.11
C VAL A 198 -0.69 10.46 0.31
N LEU A 199 -1.78 10.05 -0.37
CA LEU A 199 -3.12 10.60 -0.12
C LEU A 199 -3.56 10.34 1.33
N VAL A 200 -3.42 9.10 1.80
CA VAL A 200 -3.75 8.74 3.19
C VAL A 200 -2.78 9.43 4.17
N GLU A 201 -1.48 9.45 3.88
CA GLU A 201 -0.49 10.17 4.68
C GLU A 201 -0.90 11.65 4.90
N ALA A 202 -1.26 12.33 3.81
CA ALA A 202 -1.60 13.74 3.79
C ALA A 202 -2.91 14.04 4.52
N GLU A 203 -3.94 13.25 4.26
CA GLU A 203 -5.30 13.56 4.70
C GLU A 203 -5.67 12.96 6.05
N TYR A 204 -5.15 11.76 6.38
CA TYR A 204 -5.40 11.10 7.65
C TYR A 204 -4.37 11.51 8.71
N ALA A 205 -3.08 11.35 8.41
CA ALA A 205 -2.01 11.59 9.39
C ALA A 205 -1.56 13.07 9.45
N GLY A 206 -2.05 13.93 8.55
CA GLY A 206 -1.64 15.33 8.44
C GLY A 206 -0.17 15.51 8.05
N GLY A 207 0.48 14.43 7.60
CA GLY A 207 1.87 14.41 7.18
C GLY A 207 1.93 14.62 5.67
N ALA A 208 2.56 15.68 5.22
CA ALA A 208 2.81 15.80 3.78
C ALA A 208 3.78 16.94 3.49
N GLN A 209 5.07 16.66 3.56
CA GLN A 209 6.02 17.51 2.83
C GLN A 209 5.71 17.49 1.31
N TRP A 210 5.25 16.34 0.80
CA TRP A 210 4.89 16.09 -0.60
C TRP A 210 3.64 16.84 -1.05
N ALA A 211 2.54 16.78 -0.28
CA ALA A 211 1.31 17.52 -0.61
C ALA A 211 1.45 19.04 -0.44
N LYS A 212 2.54 19.51 0.20
CA LYS A 212 2.97 20.92 0.28
C LYS A 212 3.90 21.33 -0.86
N ALA A 213 4.50 20.37 -1.57
CA ALA A 213 5.24 20.66 -2.79
C ALA A 213 4.27 21.19 -3.86
N LYS A 214 4.79 21.94 -4.83
CA LYS A 214 3.96 22.49 -5.91
C LYS A 214 3.35 21.33 -6.70
N ARG A 215 2.04 21.12 -6.52
CA ARG A 215 1.27 20.13 -7.28
C ARG A 215 1.27 20.52 -8.75
N SER A 216 1.53 19.55 -9.61
CA SER A 216 1.54 19.74 -11.06
C SER A 216 1.06 18.47 -11.73
N LEU A 217 0.30 18.60 -12.81
CA LEU A 217 -0.03 17.49 -13.72
C LEU A 217 0.90 17.45 -14.94
N GLU A 218 1.82 18.43 -15.07
CA GLU A 218 2.87 18.38 -16.07
C GLU A 218 3.77 17.14 -15.87
N PRO A 219 4.09 16.39 -16.94
CA PRO A 219 4.94 15.21 -16.86
C PRO A 219 6.25 15.48 -16.11
N LEU A 220 6.63 14.57 -15.20
CA LEU A 220 7.88 14.65 -14.43
C LEU A 220 9.13 14.65 -15.33
N GLY A 221 9.00 14.03 -16.49
CA GLY A 221 9.99 13.88 -17.53
C GLY A 221 9.50 12.84 -18.55
N LEU A 222 10.14 12.79 -19.72
CA LEU A 222 9.83 11.79 -20.75
C LEU A 222 11.02 10.86 -20.95
N ASP A 223 10.74 9.59 -21.19
CA ASP A 223 11.74 8.61 -21.62
C ASP A 223 12.05 8.74 -23.12
N GLU A 224 12.92 7.87 -23.63
CA GLU A 224 13.33 7.84 -25.04
C GLU A 224 12.18 7.61 -26.03
N ASN A 225 11.05 7.06 -25.56
CA ASN A 225 9.85 6.82 -26.37
C ASN A 225 8.82 7.95 -26.22
N GLY A 226 9.17 9.04 -25.52
CA GLY A 226 8.27 10.16 -25.25
C GLY A 226 7.20 9.85 -24.21
N ALA A 227 7.33 8.74 -23.47
CA ALA A 227 6.40 8.34 -22.43
C ALA A 227 6.82 8.90 -21.07
N ASN A 228 5.86 9.19 -20.20
CA ASN A 228 6.14 9.74 -18.88
C ASN A 228 6.96 8.75 -18.04
N ILE A 229 8.12 9.21 -17.55
CA ILE A 229 9.07 8.38 -16.79
C ILE A 229 8.46 7.76 -15.54
N ILE A 230 7.37 8.33 -14.99
CA ILE A 230 6.72 7.79 -13.80
C ILE A 230 6.13 6.38 -14.03
N GLN A 231 5.84 6.01 -15.28
CA GLN A 231 5.36 4.66 -15.62
C GLN A 231 6.45 3.58 -15.42
N ASN A 232 7.71 3.99 -15.54
CA ASN A 232 8.87 3.13 -15.32
C ASN A 232 9.35 3.17 -13.87
N TRP A 233 8.71 3.98 -13.02
CA TRP A 233 9.01 4.03 -11.60
C TRP A 233 8.73 2.68 -10.93
N ARG A 234 9.64 2.26 -10.05
CA ARG A 234 9.56 1.00 -9.29
C ARG A 234 9.54 1.25 -7.78
N GLY A 235 9.12 2.45 -7.36
CA GLY A 235 9.17 2.88 -5.97
C GLY A 235 10.59 3.32 -5.56
N HIS A 236 10.83 3.28 -4.24
CA HIS A 236 12.06 3.78 -3.63
C HIS A 236 13.36 3.13 -4.15
N ALA A 237 13.29 1.89 -4.65
CA ALA A 237 14.44 1.14 -5.16
C ALA A 237 14.90 1.54 -6.58
N SER A 238 14.18 2.44 -7.26
CA SER A 238 14.54 2.88 -8.60
C SER A 238 15.59 4.00 -8.58
N THR A 239 16.35 4.11 -9.67
CA THR A 239 17.30 5.19 -9.97
C THR A 239 16.65 6.57 -10.21
N LEU A 240 15.46 6.81 -9.66
CA LEU A 240 14.88 8.15 -9.50
C LEU A 240 15.14 8.81 -8.11
N PRO A 241 16.20 8.50 -7.33
CA PRO A 241 16.36 9.03 -5.97
C PRO A 241 16.60 10.54 -5.96
N ASP A 242 17.23 11.10 -7.00
CA ASP A 242 17.50 12.54 -7.14
C ASP A 242 16.22 13.39 -7.26
N ARG A 243 15.06 12.75 -7.53
CA ARG A 243 13.74 13.40 -7.66
C ARG A 243 12.66 12.71 -6.84
N SER A 244 13.03 12.02 -5.77
CA SER A 244 12.07 11.28 -4.95
C SER A 244 10.90 12.17 -4.51
N ILE A 245 11.20 13.40 -4.08
CA ILE A 245 10.24 14.41 -3.65
C ILE A 245 9.20 14.71 -4.73
N GLU A 246 9.67 15.04 -5.93
CA GLU A 246 8.84 15.38 -7.07
C GLU A 246 8.06 14.18 -7.57
N THR A 247 8.63 12.98 -7.48
CA THR A 247 8.00 11.73 -7.93
C THR A 247 6.79 11.38 -7.06
N TYR A 248 6.95 11.37 -5.73
CA TYR A 248 5.84 11.16 -4.78
C TYR A 248 4.79 12.27 -4.89
N ALA A 249 5.21 13.53 -5.03
CA ALA A 249 4.30 14.65 -5.22
C ALA A 249 3.50 14.58 -6.52
N TYR A 250 4.12 14.13 -7.62
CA TYR A 250 3.47 13.94 -8.92
C TYR A 250 2.46 12.78 -8.87
N ALA A 251 2.86 11.62 -8.33
CA ALA A 251 1.96 10.49 -8.07
C ALA A 251 0.72 10.89 -7.27
N TYR A 252 0.93 11.60 -6.15
CA TYR A 252 -0.14 12.15 -5.33
C TYR A 252 -1.02 13.13 -6.11
N SER A 253 -0.44 13.98 -6.96
CA SER A 253 -1.20 14.97 -7.74
C SER A 253 -2.17 14.29 -8.71
N ILE A 254 -1.77 13.19 -9.36
CA ILE A 254 -2.65 12.41 -10.24
C ILE A 254 -3.80 11.80 -9.44
N VAL A 255 -3.49 11.10 -8.34
CA VAL A 255 -4.49 10.45 -7.47
C VAL A 255 -5.47 11.46 -6.87
N SER A 256 -4.95 12.58 -6.38
CA SER A 256 -5.75 13.66 -5.80
C SER A 256 -6.65 14.33 -6.84
N GLU A 257 -6.19 14.52 -8.07
CA GLU A 257 -7.02 15.12 -9.13
C GLU A 257 -8.16 14.18 -9.53
N LEU A 258 -7.89 12.89 -9.69
CA LEU A 258 -8.92 11.89 -10.01
C LEU A 258 -10.03 11.87 -8.96
N ARG A 259 -9.66 11.79 -7.67
CA ARG A 259 -10.64 11.87 -6.58
C ARG A 259 -11.39 13.20 -6.56
N LYS A 260 -10.70 14.32 -6.76
CA LYS A 260 -11.33 15.65 -6.79
C LYS A 260 -12.35 15.76 -7.92
N ARG A 261 -12.06 15.22 -9.10
CA ARG A 261 -12.94 15.30 -10.28
C ARG A 261 -14.15 14.37 -10.18
N TYR A 262 -13.99 13.17 -9.62
CA TYR A 262 -15.02 12.12 -9.64
C TYR A 262 -15.65 11.80 -8.29
N GLY A 263 -15.24 12.49 -7.23
CA GLY A 263 -15.77 12.36 -5.87
C GLY A 263 -15.10 11.28 -5.02
N ASP A 264 -15.46 11.28 -3.74
CA ASP A 264 -14.84 10.43 -2.71
C ASP A 264 -14.99 8.93 -2.96
N ASP A 265 -16.08 8.51 -3.61
CA ASP A 265 -16.33 7.10 -3.94
C ASP A 265 -15.61 6.60 -5.21
N PHE A 266 -14.84 7.47 -5.89
CA PHE A 266 -14.19 7.10 -7.16
C PHE A 266 -13.29 5.87 -7.02
N PHE A 267 -12.39 5.87 -6.04
CA PHE A 267 -11.48 4.74 -5.85
C PHE A 267 -12.18 3.50 -5.30
N LYS A 268 -13.23 3.67 -4.49
CA LYS A 268 -14.11 2.57 -4.08
C LYS A 268 -14.73 1.87 -5.29
N LYS A 269 -15.27 2.62 -6.26
CA LYS A 269 -15.80 2.05 -7.51
C LYS A 269 -14.71 1.36 -8.31
N PHE A 270 -13.53 1.97 -8.42
CA PHE A 270 -12.37 1.38 -9.09
C PHE A 270 -12.01 0.00 -8.51
N PHE A 271 -11.85 -0.12 -7.19
CA PHE A 271 -11.50 -1.40 -6.56
C PHE A 271 -12.61 -2.45 -6.67
N VAL A 272 -13.89 -2.06 -6.55
CA VAL A 272 -15.03 -2.97 -6.79
C VAL A 272 -14.99 -3.57 -8.19
N LEU A 273 -14.58 -2.80 -9.20
CA LEU A 273 -14.44 -3.31 -10.57
C LEU A 273 -13.25 -4.27 -10.70
N LEU A 274 -12.11 -3.98 -10.07
CA LEU A 274 -10.96 -4.89 -10.03
C LEU A 274 -11.32 -6.22 -9.36
N ASP A 275 -12.05 -6.19 -8.24
CA ASP A 275 -12.50 -7.38 -7.52
C ASP A 275 -13.46 -8.22 -8.37
N LYS A 276 -14.39 -7.56 -9.08
CA LYS A 276 -15.39 -8.22 -9.93
C LYS A 276 -14.75 -9.06 -11.04
N ASP A 277 -13.65 -8.57 -11.60
CA ASP A 277 -12.91 -9.26 -12.66
C ASP A 277 -11.71 -10.06 -12.10
N GLY A 278 -11.57 -10.20 -10.77
CA GLY A 278 -10.62 -11.11 -10.11
C GLY A 278 -9.16 -10.68 -10.13
N ILE A 279 -8.88 -9.38 -10.31
CA ILE A 279 -7.52 -8.86 -10.51
C ILE A 279 -6.61 -9.03 -9.30
N HIS A 280 -7.14 -9.03 -8.08
CA HIS A 280 -6.40 -9.24 -6.83
C HIS A 280 -5.72 -10.62 -6.72
N TYR A 281 -5.97 -11.53 -7.66
CA TYR A 281 -5.28 -12.82 -7.77
C TYR A 281 -4.24 -12.88 -8.89
N LYS A 282 -4.12 -11.85 -9.71
CA LYS A 282 -3.24 -11.86 -10.89
C LYS A 282 -1.77 -11.69 -10.51
N ALA A 283 -0.92 -12.46 -11.18
CA ALA A 283 0.53 -12.24 -11.12
C ALA A 283 0.93 -11.12 -12.08
N GLY A 284 1.76 -10.18 -11.60
CA GLY A 284 2.35 -9.12 -12.42
C GLY A 284 1.64 -7.77 -12.32
N ILE A 285 2.40 -6.71 -12.60
CA ILE A 285 1.94 -5.32 -12.49
C ILE A 285 0.94 -5.00 -13.59
N LEU A 286 -0.17 -4.35 -13.25
CA LEU A 286 -1.15 -3.89 -14.22
C LEU A 286 -0.58 -2.81 -15.13
N SER A 287 -0.84 -2.91 -16.43
CA SER A 287 -0.41 -1.90 -17.40
C SER A 287 -1.21 -0.60 -17.27
N SER A 288 -0.64 0.52 -17.70
CA SER A 288 -1.33 1.82 -17.72
C SER A 288 -2.67 1.78 -18.46
N SER A 289 -2.77 1.00 -19.55
CA SER A 289 -4.02 0.88 -20.32
C SER A 289 -5.10 0.14 -19.53
N VAL A 290 -4.74 -0.91 -18.77
CA VAL A 290 -5.68 -1.63 -17.90
C VAL A 290 -6.15 -0.72 -16.76
N ILE A 291 -5.23 0.03 -16.14
CA ILE A 291 -5.58 1.02 -15.11
C ILE A 291 -6.52 2.09 -15.67
N ALA A 292 -6.21 2.65 -16.84
CA ALA A 292 -7.04 3.66 -17.51
C ALA A 292 -8.44 3.12 -17.83
N TYR A 293 -8.56 1.86 -18.27
CA TYR A 293 -9.85 1.21 -18.50
C TYR A 293 -10.71 1.20 -17.24
N TYR A 294 -10.21 0.65 -16.13
CA TYR A 294 -10.99 0.55 -14.89
C TYR A 294 -11.30 1.91 -14.27
N MET A 295 -10.38 2.88 -14.38
CA MET A 295 -10.64 4.25 -13.94
C MET A 295 -11.69 4.93 -14.82
N SER A 296 -11.74 4.64 -16.12
CA SER A 296 -12.81 5.12 -17.02
C SER A 296 -14.17 4.54 -16.65
N GLN A 297 -14.23 3.24 -16.35
CA GLN A 297 -15.45 2.61 -15.85
C GLN A 297 -15.90 3.20 -14.51
N ALA A 298 -14.97 3.49 -13.60
CA ALA A 298 -15.26 4.11 -12.31
C ALA A 298 -15.75 5.56 -12.44
N ALA A 299 -15.19 6.31 -13.40
CA ALA A 299 -15.56 7.70 -13.71
C ALA A 299 -16.89 7.82 -14.46
N GLY A 300 -17.27 6.78 -15.22
CA GLY A 300 -18.40 6.84 -16.15
C GLY A 300 -18.10 7.59 -17.45
N GLU A 301 -16.82 7.89 -17.73
CA GLU A 301 -16.34 8.52 -18.96
C GLU A 301 -14.95 8.01 -19.35
N ASP A 302 -14.55 8.18 -20.62
CA ASP A 302 -13.23 7.76 -21.10
C ASP A 302 -12.12 8.67 -20.56
N LEU A 303 -11.20 8.08 -19.79
CA LEU A 303 -10.03 8.77 -19.23
C LEU A 303 -8.77 8.60 -20.06
N THR A 304 -8.83 7.90 -21.19
CA THR A 304 -7.69 7.77 -22.11
C THR A 304 -7.10 9.14 -22.49
N PRO A 305 -7.89 10.18 -22.83
CA PRO A 305 -7.35 11.51 -23.12
C PRO A 305 -6.64 12.15 -21.94
N PHE A 306 -7.14 11.97 -20.71
CA PHE A 306 -6.49 12.47 -19.50
C PHE A 306 -5.10 11.84 -19.32
N PHE A 307 -5.00 10.52 -19.45
CA PHE A 307 -3.72 9.82 -19.34
C PHE A 307 -2.76 10.15 -20.50
N GLN A 308 -3.26 10.34 -21.72
CA GLN A 308 -2.45 10.79 -22.86
C GLN A 308 -1.88 12.20 -22.66
N GLN A 309 -2.64 13.12 -22.04
CA GLN A 309 -2.13 14.45 -21.66
C GLN A 309 -0.98 14.35 -20.66
N LEU A 310 -1.08 13.42 -19.71
CA LEU A 310 0.00 13.07 -18.78
C LEU A 310 1.16 12.31 -19.45
N LYS A 311 1.12 12.09 -20.77
CA LYS A 311 2.10 11.31 -21.55
C LYS A 311 2.21 9.84 -21.12
N PHE A 312 1.13 9.27 -20.60
CA PHE A 312 1.08 7.83 -20.38
C PHE A 312 0.92 7.09 -21.70
N ASN A 313 1.56 5.94 -21.83
CA ASN A 313 1.37 5.05 -22.98
C ASN A 313 0.10 4.23 -22.77
N VAL A 314 -1.03 4.83 -23.13
CA VAL A 314 -2.36 4.23 -23.01
C VAL A 314 -3.03 4.12 -24.37
N ARG A 315 -3.70 2.98 -24.56
CA ARG A 315 -4.66 2.79 -25.64
C ARG A 315 -6.02 2.47 -25.04
N GLU A 316 -7.08 2.80 -25.78
CA GLU A 316 -8.42 2.37 -25.43
C GLU A 316 -8.48 0.85 -25.42
N LEU A 317 -9.11 0.28 -24.39
CA LEU A 317 -9.37 -1.14 -24.24
C LEU A 317 -10.86 -1.36 -24.09
N LYS A 318 -11.34 -2.47 -24.64
CA LYS A 318 -12.68 -3.00 -24.39
C LYS A 318 -12.64 -4.09 -23.33
N ARG A 319 -13.82 -4.49 -22.83
CA ARG A 319 -13.91 -5.55 -21.82
C ARG A 319 -13.31 -6.86 -22.33
N GLU A 320 -13.46 -7.17 -23.61
CA GLU A 320 -12.92 -8.37 -24.23
C GLU A 320 -11.38 -8.38 -24.20
N ASP A 321 -10.75 -7.21 -24.38
CA ASP A 321 -9.30 -7.08 -24.26
C ASP A 321 -8.84 -7.37 -22.83
N ILE A 322 -9.59 -6.89 -21.83
CA ILE A 322 -9.32 -7.16 -20.41
C ILE A 322 -9.41 -8.66 -20.12
N LEU A 323 -10.50 -9.31 -20.53
CA LEU A 323 -10.68 -10.74 -20.29
C LEU A 323 -9.59 -11.57 -20.97
N SER A 324 -9.16 -11.19 -22.18
CA SER A 324 -8.03 -11.84 -22.84
C SER A 324 -6.74 -11.68 -22.03
N ILE A 325 -6.45 -10.47 -21.55
CA ILE A 325 -5.27 -10.20 -20.71
C ILE A 325 -5.32 -11.00 -19.40
N LEU A 326 -6.51 -11.24 -18.83
CA LEU A 326 -6.67 -11.98 -17.58
C LEU A 326 -6.64 -13.50 -17.75
N ALA A 327 -6.85 -14.01 -18.96
CA ALA A 327 -6.79 -15.44 -19.26
C ALA A 327 -5.35 -15.96 -19.43
N ASP A 328 -4.40 -15.07 -19.70
CA ASP A 328 -2.96 -15.32 -19.83
C ASP A 328 -2.22 -15.26 -18.48
#